data_AF-B3TC55-F1
#
_entry.id   AF-B3TC55-F1
#
_cell.length_a   1.000
_cell.length_b   1.000
_cell.length_c   1.000
_cell.angle_alpha   90.00
_cell.angle_beta   90.00
_cell.angle_gamma   90.00
#
_symmetry.space_group_name_H-M   'P 1'
#
loop_
_entity.id
_entity.type
_entity.pdbx_description
1 polymer ?
#
loop_
_entity_poly.entity_id
_entity_poly.type
_entity_poly.pdbx_seq_one_letter_code
_entity_poly.pdbx_strand_id
1 'polypeptide(L)'
;MVELKYKTVTSLIVTDFLEDNYFLLLYVFSTEEGKQKFIEVKIPRDKPKIQSIYKICDSVFWHEQEMSELFGVKFIGHPRDGKHLLLRDDWPSGYPHRKDYVVEHAF
;
A
#
# COMPACT_ATOMS: atom_id res chain seq x y z
N MET A 1 18.97 -8.20 -14.41
CA MET A 1 18.49 -7.21 -13.42
C MET A 1 18.13 -5.96 -14.19
N VAL A 2 16.88 -5.49 -14.12
CA VAL A 2 16.44 -4.28 -14.84
C VAL A 2 16.87 -3.08 -13.99
N GLU A 3 17.72 -2.22 -14.55
CA GLU A 3 18.13 -0.97 -13.93
C GLU A 3 17.02 0.06 -14.13
N LEU A 4 16.26 0.31 -13.06
CA LEU A 4 15.13 1.24 -13.07
C LEU A 4 15.66 2.65 -12.81
N LYS A 5 15.79 3.46 -13.87
CA LYS A 5 16.03 4.91 -13.76
C LYS A 5 14.76 5.65 -13.30
N TYR A 6 14.24 5.30 -12.12
CA TYR A 6 13.04 5.92 -11.55
C TYR A 6 13.40 6.67 -10.28
N LYS A 7 13.18 7.98 -10.29
CA LYS A 7 13.67 8.90 -9.25
C LYS A 7 12.86 8.77 -7.95
N THR A 8 11.55 8.58 -8.07
CA THR A 8 10.63 8.67 -6.92
C THR A 8 9.30 8.01 -7.26
N VAL A 9 8.74 7.23 -6.34
CA VAL A 9 7.31 6.90 -6.33
C VAL A 9 6.56 8.10 -5.75
N THR A 10 5.72 8.74 -6.57
CA THR A 10 4.91 9.89 -6.17
C THR A 10 3.61 9.49 -5.50
N SER A 11 3.11 8.28 -5.79
CA SER A 11 1.87 7.78 -5.21
C SER A 11 1.86 6.25 -5.20
N LEU A 12 1.28 5.69 -4.15
CA LEU A 12 0.87 4.30 -4.08
C LEU A 12 -0.64 4.29 -3.84
N ILE A 13 -1.38 3.62 -4.70
CA ILE A 13 -2.84 3.53 -4.60
C ILE A 13 -3.20 2.05 -4.43
N VAL A 14 -4.08 1.75 -3.48
CA VAL A 14 -4.66 0.42 -3.31
C VAL A 14 -6.15 0.46 -3.62
N THR A 15 -6.61 -0.42 -4.50
CA THR A 15 -8.02 -0.62 -4.80
C THR A 15 -8.46 -2.01 -4.38
N ASP A 16 -9.53 -2.09 -3.58
CA ASP A 16 -10.16 -3.34 -3.15
C ASP A 16 -11.14 -3.86 -4.21
N PHE A 17 -10.77 -4.93 -4.91
CA PHE A 17 -11.67 -5.68 -5.79
C PHE A 17 -12.26 -6.84 -4.99
N LEU A 18 -13.23 -6.51 -4.12
CA LEU A 18 -13.85 -7.43 -3.18
C LEU A 18 -14.47 -8.66 -3.87
N GLU A 19 -15.24 -8.45 -4.94
CA GLU A 19 -15.93 -9.53 -5.67
C GLU A 19 -14.95 -10.51 -6.35
N ASP A 20 -13.82 -9.99 -6.83
CA ASP A 20 -12.76 -10.78 -7.46
C ASP A 20 -11.68 -11.27 -6.48
N ASN A 21 -11.81 -10.92 -5.20
CA ASN A 21 -10.91 -11.30 -4.10
C ASN A 21 -9.42 -10.91 -4.31
N TYR A 22 -9.15 -9.71 -4.83
CA TYR A 22 -7.78 -9.18 -4.94
C TYR A 22 -7.67 -7.69 -4.60
N PHE A 23 -6.47 -7.24 -4.24
CA PHE A 23 -6.10 -5.83 -4.23
C PHE A 23 -5.28 -5.48 -5.47
N LEU A 24 -5.56 -4.35 -6.09
CA LEU A 24 -4.68 -3.74 -7.09
C LEU A 24 -3.83 -2.66 -6.43
N LEU A 25 -2.52 -2.87 -6.41
CA LEU A 25 -1.54 -1.85 -6.02
C LEU A 25 -1.07 -1.15 -7.28
N LEU A 26 -1.26 0.17 -7.36
CA LEU A 26 -0.76 1.01 -8.43
C LEU A 26 0.35 1.91 -7.89
N TYR A 27 1.58 1.64 -8.30
CA TYR A 27 2.72 2.51 -8.05
C TYR A 27 2.86 3.52 -9.20
N VAL A 28 2.88 4.80 -8.85
CA VAL A 28 3.09 5.90 -9.80
C VAL A 28 4.50 6.42 -9.63
N PHE A 29 5.34 6.20 -10.63
CA PHE A 29 6.73 6.66 -10.67
C PHE A 29 6.85 7.93 -11.50
N SER A 30 7.64 8.88 -11.01
CA SER A 30 8.14 10.00 -11.80
C SER A 30 9.48 9.66 -12.44
N THR A 31 9.63 9.96 -13.72
CA THR A 31 10.89 9.82 -14.46
C THR A 31 11.66 11.14 -14.49
N GLU A 32 12.96 11.08 -14.81
CA GLU A 32 13.80 12.28 -14.91
C GLU A 32 13.30 13.28 -15.97
N GLU A 33 12.61 12.79 -17.00
CA GLU A 33 12.01 13.61 -18.06
C GLU A 33 10.64 14.19 -17.67
N GLY A 34 10.24 14.10 -16.40
CA GLY A 34 8.95 14.60 -15.90
C GLY A 34 7.74 13.80 -16.36
N LYS A 35 7.93 12.56 -16.83
CA LYS A 35 6.84 11.66 -17.22
C LYS A 35 6.40 10.79 -16.05
N GLN A 36 5.20 10.23 -16.16
CA GLN A 36 4.70 9.24 -15.22
C GLN A 36 4.77 7.83 -15.80
N LYS A 37 5.15 6.87 -14.96
CA LYS A 37 5.09 5.44 -15.23
C LYS A 37 4.25 4.76 -14.16
N PHE A 38 3.43 3.82 -14.60
CA PHE A 38 2.50 3.11 -13.76
C PHE A 38 2.92 1.64 -13.68
N ILE A 39 3.03 1.12 -12.46
CA ILE A 39 3.24 -0.31 -12.23
C ILE A 39 2.05 -0.82 -11.43
N GLU A 40 1.32 -1.74 -12.04
CA GLU A 40 0.18 -2.43 -11.45
C GLU A 40 0.62 -3.78 -10.90
N VAL A 41 0.22 -4.07 -9.66
CA VAL A 41 0.45 -5.36 -9.03
C VAL A 41 -0.86 -5.85 -8.41
N LYS A 42 -1.32 -7.01 -8.86
CA LYS A 42 -2.46 -7.70 -8.23
C LYS A 42 -1.94 -8.63 -7.14
N ILE A 43 -2.51 -8.54 -5.95
CA ILE A 43 -2.22 -9.44 -4.82
C ILE A 43 -3.50 -10.06 -4.27
N PRO A 44 -3.45 -11.29 -3.73
CA PRO A 44 -4.60 -11.91 -3.07
C PRO A 44 -5.10 -11.06 -1.89
N ARG A 45 -6.42 -10.93 -1.74
CA ARG A 45 -7.04 -10.13 -0.68
C ARG A 45 -7.06 -10.84 0.68
N ASP A 46 -7.12 -12.17 0.68
CA ASP A 46 -7.18 -13.03 1.87
C ASP A 46 -5.84 -13.04 2.64
N LYS A 47 -4.73 -13.03 1.91
CA LYS A 47 -3.36 -12.98 2.44
C LYS A 47 -2.56 -11.92 1.69
N PRO A 48 -2.89 -10.64 1.86
CA PRO A 48 -2.31 -9.55 1.06
C PRO A 48 -0.89 -9.30 1.53
N LYS A 49 0.08 -9.83 0.78
CA LYS A 49 1.50 -9.72 1.08
C LYS A 49 2.27 -9.37 -0.18
N ILE A 50 3.24 -8.48 -0.04
CA ILE A 50 4.15 -8.08 -1.12
C ILE A 50 5.52 -7.72 -0.54
N GLN A 51 6.57 -7.85 -1.34
CA GLN A 51 7.89 -7.36 -0.95
C GLN A 51 7.89 -5.83 -0.96
N SER A 52 8.28 -5.21 0.15
CA SER A 52 8.53 -3.77 0.22
C SER A 52 9.62 -3.38 -0.77
N ILE A 53 9.42 -2.27 -1.48
CA ILE A 53 10.44 -1.67 -2.35
C ILE A 53 11.19 -0.52 -1.67
N TYR A 54 10.97 -0.29 -0.37
CA TYR A 54 11.62 0.79 0.39
C TYR A 54 13.15 0.83 0.23
N LYS A 55 13.82 -0.33 0.18
CA LYS A 55 15.28 -0.41 0.00
C LYS A 55 15.75 0.00 -1.41
N ILE A 56 14.84 0.05 -2.38
CA ILE A 56 15.08 0.44 -3.77
C ILE A 56 14.63 1.89 -3.98
N CYS A 57 13.49 2.28 -3.41
CA CYS A 57 12.92 3.61 -3.51
C CYS A 57 12.41 4.03 -2.12
N ASP A 58 13.13 4.92 -1.45
CA ASP A 58 12.81 5.34 -0.09
C ASP A 58 11.49 6.12 0.01
N SER A 59 11.07 6.78 -1.07
CA SER A 59 9.84 7.58 -1.12
C SER A 59 8.57 6.77 -0.81
N VAL A 60 8.59 5.45 -0.95
CA VAL A 60 7.44 4.61 -0.61
C VAL A 60 7.27 4.37 0.89
N PHE A 61 8.20 4.80 1.75
CA PHE A 61 8.21 4.45 3.17
C PHE A 61 6.87 4.73 3.88
N TRP A 62 6.32 5.94 3.74
CA TRP A 62 5.05 6.28 4.37
C TRP A 62 3.86 5.73 3.59
N HIS A 63 3.98 5.64 2.27
CA HIS A 63 2.95 5.08 1.40
C HIS A 63 2.65 3.61 1.72
N GLU A 64 3.69 2.77 1.82
CA GLU A 64 3.54 1.35 2.20
C GLU A 64 2.99 1.22 3.62
N GLN A 65 3.39 2.10 4.54
CA GLN A 65 2.88 2.10 5.91
C GLN A 65 1.39 2.44 5.97
N GLU A 66 0.95 3.47 5.25
CA GLU A 66 -0.46 3.85 5.11
C GLU A 66 -1.29 2.69 4.55
N MET A 67 -0.84 2.07 3.45
CA MET A 67 -1.53 0.94 2.85
C MET A 67 -1.54 -0.30 3.76
N SER A 68 -0.49 -0.49 4.55
CA SER A 68 -0.45 -1.54 5.57
C SER A 68 -1.49 -1.32 6.65
N GLU A 69 -1.70 -0.09 7.09
CA GLU A 69 -2.61 0.20 8.19
C GLU A 69 -4.08 0.30 7.75
N LEU A 70 -4.34 0.86 6.56
CA LEU A 70 -5.71 1.10 6.09
C LEU A 70 -6.32 -0.10 5.36
N PHE A 71 -5.50 -0.90 4.67
CA PHE A 71 -5.94 -2.07 3.90
C PHE A 71 -5.41 -3.40 4.44
N GLY A 72 -4.46 -3.39 5.38
CA GLY A 72 -3.88 -4.62 5.93
C GLY A 72 -2.90 -5.32 4.99
N VAL A 73 -2.35 -4.60 4.01
CA VAL A 73 -1.34 -5.16 3.10
C VAL A 73 0.00 -5.30 3.82
N LYS A 74 0.55 -6.52 3.89
CA LYS A 74 1.85 -6.75 4.52
C LYS A 74 3.00 -6.49 3.54
N PHE A 75 3.75 -5.42 3.79
CA PHE A 75 4.97 -5.08 3.06
C PHE A 75 6.20 -5.72 3.72
N ILE A 76 6.60 -6.89 3.22
CA ILE A 76 7.70 -7.68 3.78
C ILE A 76 9.01 -6.90 3.65
N GLY A 77 9.77 -6.77 4.73
CA GLY A 77 11.05 -6.05 4.74
C GLY A 77 10.93 -4.54 4.95
N HIS A 78 9.72 -4.00 5.15
CA HIS A 78 9.52 -2.62 5.58
C HIS A 78 10.00 -2.44 7.04
N PRO A 79 10.78 -1.40 7.37
CA PRO A 79 11.36 -1.22 8.72
C PRO A 79 10.34 -0.88 9.81
N ARG A 80 9.10 -0.55 9.44
CA ARG A 80 7.99 -0.23 10.36
C ARG A 80 6.86 -1.27 10.33
N ASP A 81 7.14 -2.51 9.93
CA ASP A 81 6.17 -3.61 10.00
C ASP A 81 5.50 -3.68 11.38
N GLY A 82 4.17 -3.70 11.40
CA GLY A 82 3.35 -3.76 12.62
C GLY A 82 3.24 -2.48 13.47
N LYS A 83 3.68 -1.32 12.97
CA LYS A 83 3.55 -0.03 13.69
C LYS A 83 2.35 0.79 13.19
N HIS A 84 1.70 1.53 14.08
CA HIS A 84 0.67 2.50 13.71
C HIS A 84 1.26 3.76 13.07
N LEU A 85 0.46 4.43 12.23
CA LEU A 85 0.77 5.70 11.57
C LEU A 85 -0.42 6.69 11.59
N LEU A 86 -1.59 6.27 11.13
CA LEU A 86 -2.79 7.08 10.89
C LEU A 86 -3.92 6.76 11.87
N LEU A 87 -4.09 5.48 12.21
CA LEU A 87 -5.17 5.07 13.09
C LEU A 87 -4.79 5.37 14.54
N ARG A 88 -5.79 5.73 15.34
CA ARG A 88 -5.61 5.95 16.77
C ARG A 88 -5.28 4.63 17.46
N ASP A 89 -4.60 4.70 18.60
CA ASP A 89 -4.26 3.51 19.39
C ASP A 89 -5.51 2.76 19.88
N ASP A 90 -6.64 3.45 20.03
CA ASP A 90 -7.95 2.90 20.41
C ASP A 90 -8.82 2.52 19.20
N TRP A 91 -8.25 2.48 17.99
CA TRP A 91 -9.00 2.12 16.80
C TRP A 91 -9.57 0.70 16.91
N PRO A 92 -10.88 0.50 16.64
CA PRO A 92 -11.47 -0.84 16.67
C PRO A 92 -10.82 -1.74 15.62
N SER A 93 -10.74 -3.04 15.89
CA SER A 93 -10.05 -3.98 15.00
C SER A 93 -10.53 -3.90 13.55
N GLY A 94 -9.62 -3.98 12.59
CA GLY A 94 -9.95 -4.06 11.17
C GLY A 94 -9.16 -3.08 10.31
N TYR A 95 -9.61 -2.92 9.07
CA TYR A 95 -8.94 -2.15 8.04
C TYR A 95 -9.96 -1.24 7.35
N PRO A 96 -10.02 0.07 7.71
CA PRO A 96 -11.15 0.93 7.34
C PRO A 96 -11.37 1.13 5.85
N HIS A 97 -10.35 0.96 5.02
CA HIS A 97 -10.48 1.15 3.58
C HIS A 97 -10.85 -0.14 2.82
N ARG A 98 -11.05 -1.27 3.53
CA ARG A 98 -11.63 -2.45 2.92
C ARG A 98 -13.13 -2.26 2.71
N LYS A 99 -13.64 -2.73 1.56
CA LYS A 99 -15.05 -2.54 1.17
C LYS A 99 -16.06 -3.27 2.05
N ASP A 100 -15.63 -4.32 2.74
CA ASP A 100 -16.42 -5.10 3.69
C ASP A 100 -16.26 -4.62 5.15
N TYR A 101 -15.51 -3.53 5.39
CA TYR A 101 -15.38 -2.97 6.72
C TYR A 101 -16.68 -2.28 7.14
N VAL A 102 -17.30 -2.80 8.20
CA VAL A 102 -18.50 -2.22 8.81
C VAL A 102 -18.07 -1.32 9.95
N VAL A 103 -18.45 -0.04 9.89
CA VAL A 103 -18.22 0.90 10.99
C VAL A 103 -19.29 0.64 12.05
N GLU A 104 -18.94 0.02 13.17
CA GLU A 104 -19.93 -0.25 14.22
C GLU A 104 -20.46 1.02 14.91
N HIS A 105 -19.71 2.12 14.94
CA HIS A 105 -20.22 3.41 15.44
C HIS A 105 -19.50 4.58 14.75
N ALA A 106 -20.11 5.13 13.70
CA ALA A 106 -19.72 6.42 13.14
C ALA A 106 -20.43 7.53 13.92
N PHE A 107 -19.83 7.91 15.06
CA PHE A 107 -20.26 8.94 16.01
C PHE A 107 -21.50 8.61 16.85
#